data_AF-A0A8T7EJA8-F1
#
_entry.id   AF-A0A8T7EJA8-F1
#
_cell.length_a   1.000
_cell.length_b   1.000
_cell.length_c   1.000
_cell.angle_alpha   90.00
_cell.angle_beta   90.00
_cell.angle_gamma   90.00
#
_symmetry.space_group_name_H-M   'P 1'
#
loop_
_entity.id
_entity.type
_entity.pdbx_description
1 polymer ?
#
loop_
_entity_poly.entity_id
_entity_poly.type
_entity_poly.pdbx_seq_one_letter_code
_entity_poly.pdbx_strand_id
1 'polypeptide(L)'
;MNARQRGIIIFAILVVVGIVFCGIVPFSVMPSAGIGMALPVIAVPGEVVTPGGLFGIDLTNTLVGTILADIMVIVFALLAWRASRGWTKEIPGRFQSFAETLVEGFYGFMSGIGGERLRTAPLLWPLVATIFLFLLAGNLLKLFPGVETVGKVHCAHVGFNGYPVVQGSMSESSYLLYVDTPLDSGTEQTEEMEHACEAYFVEREFDRFVVAPDAEITAVIDELETEKATLESGLATAEAEAAAEIEHKIEFVEMRIASAEQLEGLEAQIHDVEAQVETARAACG
;
A
#
# COMPACT_ATOMS: atom_id res chain seq x y z
N MET A 1 -10.24 -42.17 9.99
CA MET A 1 -10.03 -41.32 8.80
C MET A 1 -8.69 -41.68 8.18
N ASN A 2 -8.67 -42.07 6.90
CA ASN A 2 -7.44 -42.55 6.24
C ASN A 2 -6.45 -41.40 5.98
N ALA A 3 -5.15 -41.70 5.91
CA ALA A 3 -4.09 -40.71 5.67
C ALA A 3 -4.33 -39.87 4.41
N ARG A 4 -4.88 -40.48 3.34
CA ARG A 4 -5.28 -39.79 2.10
C ARG A 4 -6.46 -38.82 2.31
N GLN A 5 -7.45 -39.21 3.12
CA GLN A 5 -8.59 -38.33 3.44
C GLN A 5 -8.13 -37.12 4.27
N ARG A 6 -7.21 -37.33 5.22
CA ARG A 6 -6.58 -36.23 5.99
C ARG A 6 -5.83 -35.26 5.08
N GLY A 7 -5.04 -35.79 4.14
CA GLY A 7 -4.29 -34.96 3.18
C GLY A 7 -5.20 -34.10 2.30
N ILE A 8 -6.27 -34.68 1.76
CA ILE A 8 -7.24 -33.95 0.92
C ILE A 8 -7.94 -32.84 1.73
N ILE A 9 -8.34 -33.12 2.97
CA ILE A 9 -8.98 -32.13 3.83
C ILE A 9 -8.03 -30.97 4.15
N ILE A 10 -6.77 -31.26 4.48
CA ILE A 10 -5.77 -30.22 4.75
C ILE A 10 -5.52 -29.35 3.51
N PHE A 11 -5.41 -29.98 2.34
CA PHE A 11 -5.25 -29.25 1.08
C PHE A 11 -6.46 -28.36 0.77
N ALA A 12 -7.67 -28.90 0.92
CA ALA A 12 -8.90 -28.12 0.71
C ALA A 12 -8.98 -26.93 1.67
N ILE A 13 -8.64 -27.12 2.94
CA ILE A 13 -8.58 -26.03 3.92
C ILE A 13 -7.56 -24.98 3.50
N LEU A 14 -6.34 -25.38 3.10
CA LEU A 14 -5.31 -24.44 2.64
C LEU A 14 -5.75 -23.63 1.42
N VAL A 15 -6.43 -24.27 0.46
CA VAL A 15 -6.96 -23.59 -0.73
C VAL A 15 -8.04 -22.59 -0.34
N VAL A 16 -9.00 -22.98 0.51
CA VAL A 16 -10.07 -22.10 0.97
C VAL A 16 -9.49 -20.91 1.76
N VAL A 17 -8.56 -21.18 2.68
CA VAL A 17 -7.85 -20.13 3.44
C VAL A 17 -7.10 -19.20 2.49
N GLY A 18 -6.41 -19.73 1.48
CA GLY A 18 -5.72 -18.93 0.47
C GLY A 18 -6.66 -18.03 -0.32
N ILE A 19 -7.79 -18.56 -0.81
CA ILE A 19 -8.77 -17.77 -1.57
C ILE A 19 -9.40 -16.68 -0.70
N VAL A 20 -9.73 -16.99 0.56
CA VAL A 20 -10.35 -16.02 1.46
C VAL A 20 -9.34 -14.93 1.83
N PHE A 21 -8.16 -15.29 2.34
CA PHE A 21 -7.21 -14.32 2.89
C PHE A 21 -6.36 -13.62 1.83
N CYS A 22 -6.08 -14.23 0.68
CA CYS A 22 -5.31 -13.60 -0.40
C CYS A 22 -6.18 -13.07 -1.55
N GLY A 23 -7.45 -13.47 -1.63
CA GLY A 23 -8.39 -13.01 -2.65
C GLY A 23 -9.48 -12.13 -2.05
N ILE A 24 -10.47 -12.73 -1.39
CA ILE A 24 -11.71 -12.01 -1.00
C ILE A 24 -11.41 -10.88 -0.02
N VAL A 25 -10.57 -11.12 0.99
CA VAL A 25 -10.26 -10.12 2.02
C VAL A 25 -9.57 -8.88 1.43
N PRO A 26 -8.41 -8.99 0.75
CA PRO A 26 -7.69 -7.81 0.25
C PRO A 26 -8.35 -7.14 -0.95
N PHE A 27 -9.11 -7.86 -1.79
CA PHE A 27 -9.69 -7.29 -3.01
C PHE A 27 -11.16 -6.87 -2.89
N SER A 28 -11.86 -7.27 -1.84
CA SER A 28 -13.29 -6.92 -1.66
C SER A 28 -13.56 -6.34 -0.28
N VAL A 29 -13.15 -7.02 0.80
CA VAL A 29 -13.49 -6.59 2.16
C VAL A 29 -12.70 -5.33 2.56
N MET A 30 -11.39 -5.33 2.38
CA MET A 30 -10.54 -4.19 2.76
C MET A 30 -10.87 -2.91 1.98
N PRO A 31 -11.02 -2.93 0.64
CA PRO A 31 -11.41 -1.74 -0.12
C PRO A 31 -12.82 -1.25 0.27
N SER A 32 -13.78 -2.16 0.52
CA SER A 32 -15.12 -1.74 0.97
C SER A 32 -15.14 -1.00 2.31
N ALA A 33 -14.08 -1.11 3.11
CA ALA A 33 -13.88 -0.41 4.37
C ALA A 33 -12.91 0.78 4.25
N GLY A 34 -12.50 1.16 3.03
CA GLY A 34 -11.55 2.25 2.78
C GLY A 34 -10.12 1.97 3.25
N ILE A 35 -9.79 0.72 3.59
CA ILE A 35 -8.47 0.28 4.08
C ILE A 35 -7.76 -0.60 3.06
N GLY A 36 -8.03 -0.38 1.76
CA GLY A 36 -7.40 -1.09 0.66
C GLY A 36 -5.88 -0.92 0.64
N MET A 37 -5.18 -1.81 -0.08
CA MET A 37 -3.74 -1.67 -0.25
C MET A 37 -3.44 -0.58 -1.28
N ALA A 38 -2.88 0.54 -0.81
CA ALA A 38 -2.25 1.55 -1.66
C ALA A 38 -1.06 0.94 -2.42
N LEU A 39 -0.96 1.23 -3.71
CA LEU A 39 0.22 0.84 -4.47
C LEU A 39 1.44 1.66 -4.02
N PRO A 40 2.58 1.00 -3.73
CA PRO A 40 3.77 1.68 -3.25
C PRO A 40 4.40 2.48 -4.38
N VAL A 41 4.74 3.73 -4.07
CA VAL A 41 5.47 4.62 -4.98
C VAL A 41 6.97 4.40 -4.80
N ILE A 42 7.70 4.25 -5.91
CA ILE A 42 9.16 4.04 -5.87
C ILE A 42 9.85 5.41 -5.85
N ALA A 43 10.15 5.91 -4.65
CA ALA A 43 11.01 7.06 -4.45
C ALA A 43 12.46 6.60 -4.21
N VAL A 44 13.40 7.15 -4.98
CA VAL A 44 14.84 6.86 -4.83
C VAL A 44 15.47 7.59 -3.63
N PRO A 45 15.21 8.89 -3.38
CA PRO A 45 15.72 9.54 -2.18
C PRO A 45 14.98 9.06 -0.93
N GLY A 46 15.70 8.93 0.18
CA GLY A 46 15.11 8.56 1.46
C GLY A 46 14.47 9.77 2.14
N GLU A 47 13.22 9.63 2.55
CA GLU A 47 12.48 10.71 3.22
C GLU A 47 12.99 11.01 4.63
N VAL A 48 13.07 12.30 4.97
CA VAL A 48 13.49 12.76 6.30
C VAL A 48 12.31 12.63 7.27
N VAL A 49 12.41 11.68 8.20
CA VAL A 49 11.38 11.43 9.22
C VAL A 49 11.50 12.41 10.39
N THR A 50 12.74 12.82 10.73
CA THR A 50 13.01 13.78 11.81
C THR A 50 14.30 14.56 11.51
N PRO A 51 14.21 15.88 11.26
CA PRO A 51 15.39 16.70 11.03
C PRO A 51 16.25 16.78 12.30
N GLY A 52 17.57 16.67 12.14
CA GLY A 52 18.55 16.69 13.24
C GLY A 52 18.41 15.55 14.27
N GLY A 53 17.65 14.49 13.95
CA GLY A 53 17.24 13.48 14.92
C GLY A 53 18.38 12.63 15.51
N LEU A 54 19.42 12.31 14.73
CA LEU A 54 20.50 11.42 15.18
C LEU A 54 21.84 12.17 15.20
N PHE A 55 22.28 12.61 16.38
CA PHE A 55 23.55 13.34 16.56
C PHE A 55 23.71 14.56 15.62
N GLY A 56 22.61 15.24 15.28
CA GLY A 56 22.61 16.38 14.35
C GLY A 56 22.55 15.99 12.87
N ILE A 57 22.38 14.71 12.54
CA ILE A 57 22.13 14.20 11.19
C ILE A 57 20.62 13.95 11.04
N ASP A 58 20.07 14.30 9.88
CA ASP A 58 18.68 14.04 9.53
C ASP A 58 18.38 12.54 9.49
N LEU A 59 17.37 12.13 10.26
CA LEU A 59 16.98 10.73 10.36
C LEU A 59 16.04 10.40 9.21
N THR A 60 16.56 9.67 8.21
CA THR A 60 15.77 9.22 7.05
C THR A 60 15.15 7.86 7.26
N ASN A 61 14.05 7.56 6.55
CA ASN A 61 13.43 6.23 6.58
C ASN A 61 14.44 5.14 6.16
N THR A 62 15.23 5.40 5.11
CA THR A 62 16.27 4.48 4.65
C THR A 62 17.33 4.20 5.73
N LEU A 63 17.72 5.21 6.52
CA LEU A 63 18.66 5.04 7.63
C LEU A 63 18.05 4.17 8.74
N VAL A 64 16.79 4.43 9.10
CA VAL A 64 16.06 3.60 10.09
C VAL A 64 15.94 2.16 9.60
N GLY A 65 15.53 1.93 8.36
CA GLY A 65 15.42 0.60 7.76
C GLY A 65 16.75 -0.15 7.73
N THR A 66 17.85 0.54 7.42
CA THR A 66 19.21 -0.03 7.43
C THR A 66 19.61 -0.46 8.84
N ILE A 67 19.38 0.39 9.85
CA ILE A 67 19.68 0.06 11.25
C ILE A 67 18.83 -1.13 11.73
N LEU A 68 17.55 -1.20 11.35
CA LEU A 68 16.68 -2.32 11.69
C LEU A 68 17.15 -3.63 11.06
N ALA A 69 17.58 -3.60 9.79
CA ALA A 69 18.15 -4.77 9.11
C ALA A 69 19.44 -5.22 9.82
N ASP A 70 20.33 -4.30 10.20
CA ASP A 70 21.55 -4.59 10.95
C ASP A 70 21.24 -5.22 12.32
N ILE A 71 20.31 -4.64 13.07
CA ILE A 71 19.84 -5.20 14.35
C ILE A 71 19.33 -6.61 14.15
N MET A 72 18.54 -6.88 13.10
CA MET A 72 18.01 -8.21 12.82
C MET A 72 19.12 -9.23 12.58
N VAL A 73 20.13 -8.90 11.78
CA VAL A 73 21.29 -9.76 11.52
C VAL A 73 22.10 -9.99 12.79
N ILE A 74 22.37 -8.93 13.55
CA ILE A 74 23.15 -8.98 14.80
C ILE A 74 22.42 -9.83 15.84
N VAL A 75 21.10 -9.64 16.02
CA VAL A 75 20.29 -10.43 16.95
C VAL A 75 20.31 -11.90 16.55
N PHE A 76 20.14 -12.21 15.26
CA PHE A 76 20.24 -13.59 14.77
C PHE A 76 21.61 -14.21 15.09
N ALA A 77 22.69 -13.48 14.82
CA ALA A 77 24.05 -13.94 15.10
C ALA A 77 24.31 -14.14 16.61
N LEU A 78 23.83 -13.22 17.46
CA LEU A 78 23.94 -13.32 18.91
C LEU A 78 23.13 -14.49 19.48
N LEU A 79 21.93 -14.74 18.95
CA LEU A 79 21.11 -15.89 19.34
C LEU A 79 21.78 -17.21 18.93
N ALA A 80 22.36 -17.27 17.73
CA ALA A 80 23.09 -18.45 17.26
C ALA A 80 24.33 -18.70 18.13
N TRP A 81 25.12 -17.66 18.41
CA TRP A 81 26.28 -17.71 19.27
C TRP A 81 25.92 -18.15 20.70
N ARG A 82 24.83 -17.64 21.26
CA ARG A 82 24.37 -18.02 22.60
C ARG A 82 23.85 -19.46 22.63
N ALA A 83 23.16 -19.91 21.59
CA ALA A 83 22.68 -21.30 21.47
C ALA A 83 23.82 -22.32 21.36
N SER A 84 24.93 -21.94 20.70
CA SER A 84 26.13 -22.77 20.56
C SER A 84 27.12 -22.64 21.74
N ARG A 85 26.80 -21.85 22.77
CA ARG A 85 27.71 -21.48 23.88
C ARG A 85 29.06 -20.96 23.36
N GLY A 86 29.00 -20.06 22.39
CA GLY A 86 30.18 -19.54 21.72
C GLY A 86 30.92 -20.58 20.89
N TRP A 87 30.17 -21.43 20.19
CA TRP A 87 30.67 -22.49 19.30
C TRP A 87 31.47 -23.59 20.00
N THR A 88 31.31 -23.73 21.31
CA THR A 88 32.00 -24.77 22.10
C THR A 88 31.17 -26.04 22.28
N LYS A 89 29.90 -26.01 21.86
CA LYS A 89 28.96 -27.13 22.04
C LYS A 89 29.02 -28.10 20.85
N GLU A 90 29.66 -29.25 21.05
CA GLU A 90 29.80 -30.31 20.03
C GLU A 90 28.46 -30.98 19.65
N ILE A 91 27.53 -31.13 20.60
CA ILE A 91 26.20 -31.69 20.32
C ILE A 91 25.21 -30.55 20.08
N PRO A 92 24.82 -30.28 18.82
CA PRO A 92 24.03 -29.11 18.52
C PRO A 92 22.62 -29.21 19.10
N GLY A 93 22.13 -28.11 19.68
CA GLY A 93 20.71 -27.99 20.03
C GLY A 93 19.85 -27.69 18.80
N ARG A 94 18.53 -27.77 18.91
CA ARG A 94 17.60 -27.55 17.76
C ARG A 94 17.86 -26.25 16.99
N PHE A 95 18.07 -25.14 17.70
CA PHE A 95 18.34 -23.84 17.08
C PHE A 95 19.76 -23.75 16.49
N GLN A 96 20.76 -24.35 17.14
CA GLN A 96 22.12 -24.44 16.61
C GLN A 96 22.12 -25.26 15.32
N SER A 97 21.47 -26.43 15.30
CA SER A 97 21.34 -27.25 14.08
C SER A 97 20.65 -26.50 12.95
N PHE A 98 19.60 -25.73 13.24
CA PHE A 98 18.94 -24.88 12.25
C PHE A 98 19.89 -23.81 11.69
N ALA A 99 20.59 -23.08 12.56
CA ALA A 99 21.54 -22.06 12.15
C ALA A 99 22.72 -22.63 11.35
N GLU A 100 23.28 -23.76 11.79
CA GLU A 100 24.36 -24.47 11.08
C GLU A 100 23.90 -24.95 9.71
N THR A 101 22.73 -25.58 9.61
CA THR A 101 22.18 -26.04 8.33
C THR A 101 21.93 -24.87 7.38
N LEU A 102 21.41 -23.75 7.90
CA LEU A 102 21.16 -22.54 7.11
C LEU A 102 22.48 -21.94 6.59
N VAL A 103 23.48 -21.78 7.45
CA VAL A 103 24.79 -21.21 7.10
C VAL A 103 25.56 -22.15 6.16
N GLU A 104 25.50 -23.46 6.37
CA GLU A 104 26.13 -24.46 5.48
C GLU A 104 25.46 -24.47 4.10
N GLY A 105 24.13 -24.42 4.05
CA GLY A 105 23.39 -24.28 2.79
C GLY A 105 23.74 -22.98 2.08
N PHE A 106 23.85 -21.88 2.82
CA PHE A 106 24.26 -20.58 2.29
C PHE A 106 25.70 -20.58 1.78
N TYR A 107 26.62 -21.21 2.51
CA TYR A 107 28.01 -21.41 2.09
C TYR A 107 28.10 -22.22 0.78
N GLY A 108 27.31 -23.30 0.67
CA GLY A 108 27.18 -24.11 -0.53
C GLY A 108 26.64 -23.30 -1.72
N PHE A 109 25.59 -22.51 -1.51
CA PHE A 109 25.01 -21.64 -2.54
C PHE A 109 26.02 -20.61 -3.05
N MET A 110 26.68 -19.89 -2.14
CA MET A 110 27.69 -18.89 -2.49
C MET A 110 28.88 -19.51 -3.24
N SER A 111 29.40 -20.65 -2.77
CA SER A 111 30.50 -21.33 -3.44
C SER A 111 30.10 -21.89 -4.81
N GLY A 112 28.83 -22.26 -5.01
CA GLY A 112 28.27 -22.61 -6.31
C GLY A 112 28.28 -21.45 -7.31
N ILE A 113 28.04 -20.21 -6.86
CA ILE A 113 28.03 -19.01 -7.71
C ILE A 113 29.44 -18.46 -7.94
N GLY A 114 30.19 -18.23 -6.87
CA GLY A 114 31.49 -17.55 -6.91
C GLY A 114 32.69 -18.47 -7.17
N GLY A 115 32.46 -19.77 -7.32
CA GLY A 115 33.50 -20.77 -7.53
C GLY A 115 34.50 -20.86 -6.38
N GLU A 116 35.62 -21.54 -6.63
CA GLU A 116 36.60 -21.90 -5.61
C GLU A 116 37.38 -20.70 -5.05
N ARG A 117 37.41 -19.58 -5.79
CA ARG A 117 38.00 -18.32 -5.32
C ARG A 117 37.21 -17.70 -4.17
N LEU A 118 35.89 -17.82 -4.19
CA LEU A 118 35.04 -17.35 -3.10
C LEU A 118 35.28 -18.14 -1.81
N ARG A 119 35.64 -19.43 -1.94
CA ARG A 119 35.96 -20.32 -0.83
C ARG A 119 37.34 -20.05 -0.21
N THR A 120 38.32 -19.70 -1.04
CA THR A 120 39.74 -19.68 -0.65
C THR A 120 40.26 -18.30 -0.29
N ALA A 121 39.61 -17.23 -0.73
CA ALA A 121 40.02 -15.87 -0.41
C ALA A 121 39.51 -15.43 0.98
N PRO A 122 40.39 -15.19 1.96
CA PRO A 122 40.01 -14.99 3.37
C PRO A 122 39.15 -13.74 3.62
N LEU A 123 39.24 -12.72 2.76
CA LEU A 123 38.46 -11.48 2.87
C LEU A 123 37.21 -11.46 1.97
N LEU A 124 37.22 -12.23 0.88
CA LEU A 124 36.15 -12.20 -0.11
C LEU A 124 34.90 -12.90 0.42
N TRP A 125 35.09 -14.05 1.06
CA TRP A 125 33.98 -14.81 1.66
C TRP A 125 33.18 -14.00 2.68
N PRO A 126 33.79 -13.45 3.76
CA PRO A 126 33.02 -12.73 4.77
C PRO A 126 32.38 -11.46 4.21
N LEU A 127 33.02 -10.77 3.27
CA LEU A 127 32.44 -9.58 2.63
C LEU A 127 31.18 -9.91 1.82
N VAL A 128 31.24 -10.95 0.99
CA VAL A 128 30.07 -11.36 0.18
C VAL A 128 28.97 -11.91 1.08
N ALA A 129 29.34 -12.67 2.11
CA ALA A 129 28.40 -13.19 3.09
C ALA A 129 27.66 -12.07 3.84
N THR A 130 28.37 -11.02 4.30
CA THR A 130 27.74 -9.91 5.02
C THR A 130 26.84 -9.08 4.11
N ILE A 131 27.28 -8.76 2.89
CA ILE A 131 26.45 -8.04 1.91
C ILE A 131 25.17 -8.84 1.64
N PHE A 132 25.29 -10.13 1.38
CA PHE A 132 24.13 -10.96 1.10
C PHE A 132 23.20 -11.08 2.31
N LEU A 133 23.72 -11.35 3.51
CA LEU A 133 22.90 -11.46 4.72
C LEU A 133 22.21 -10.13 5.05
N PHE A 134 22.88 -9.01 4.82
CA PHE A 134 22.30 -7.68 4.94
C PHE A 134 21.16 -7.46 3.93
N LEU A 135 21.37 -7.78 2.65
CA LEU A 135 20.33 -7.65 1.62
C LEU A 135 19.15 -8.60 1.86
N LEU A 136 19.43 -9.84 2.27
CA LEU A 136 18.41 -10.81 2.66
C LEU A 136 17.60 -10.29 3.83
N ALA A 137 18.27 -9.76 4.86
CA ALA A 137 17.61 -9.17 6.02
C ALA A 137 16.75 -7.97 5.62
N GLY A 138 17.28 -7.02 4.84
CA GLY A 138 16.51 -5.87 4.36
C GLY A 138 15.27 -6.25 3.55
N ASN A 139 15.38 -7.29 2.70
CA ASN A 139 14.24 -7.78 1.92
C ASN A 139 13.22 -8.55 2.76
N LEU A 140 13.68 -9.35 3.73
CA LEU A 140 12.79 -10.04 4.67
C LEU A 140 12.07 -9.05 5.61
N LEU A 141 12.74 -7.97 5.99
CA LEU A 141 12.17 -6.92 6.83
C LEU A 141 10.96 -6.26 6.15
N LYS A 142 10.99 -6.06 4.82
CA LYS A 142 9.83 -5.54 4.06
C LYS A 142 8.60 -6.44 4.07
N LEU A 143 8.78 -7.74 4.30
CA LEU A 143 7.66 -8.68 4.44
C LEU A 143 7.06 -8.66 5.86
N PHE A 144 7.74 -8.03 6.82
CA PHE A 144 7.27 -7.98 8.18
C PHE A 144 6.10 -6.99 8.31
N PRO A 145 4.95 -7.42 8.86
CA PRO A 145 3.80 -6.54 9.01
C PRO A 145 4.15 -5.37 9.93
N GLY A 146 3.80 -4.15 9.52
CA GLY A 146 4.15 -2.92 10.24
C GLY A 146 5.32 -2.16 9.62
N VAL A 147 6.20 -2.83 8.86
CA VAL A 147 7.27 -2.16 8.11
C VAL A 147 6.65 -1.52 6.86
N GLU A 148 6.96 -0.24 6.62
CA GLU A 148 6.39 0.61 5.55
C GLU A 148 4.88 0.90 5.67
N THR A 149 4.10 0.09 6.39
CA THR A 149 2.65 0.32 6.60
C THR A 149 2.34 1.26 7.75
N VAL A 150 3.24 1.40 8.73
CA VAL A 150 3.07 2.28 9.89
C VAL A 150 4.17 3.34 9.86
N GLY A 151 3.78 4.61 9.80
CA GLY A 151 4.73 5.71 9.70
C GLY A 151 4.10 7.06 9.96
N LYS A 152 4.86 8.12 9.69
CA LYS A 152 4.33 9.48 9.67
C LYS A 152 3.80 9.77 8.27
N VAL A 153 2.55 10.21 8.20
CA VAL A 153 1.98 10.73 6.96
C VAL A 153 2.67 12.05 6.60
N HIS A 154 2.91 12.24 5.31
CA HIS A 154 3.45 13.44 4.71
C HIS A 154 2.75 13.66 3.36
N CYS A 155 2.82 14.88 2.85
CA CYS A 155 2.29 15.21 1.53
C CYS A 155 3.14 14.53 0.46
N ALA A 156 2.48 14.00 -0.57
CA ALA A 156 3.19 13.47 -1.72
C ALA A 156 3.76 14.64 -2.53
N HIS A 157 5.00 14.48 -3.00
CA HIS A 157 5.70 15.49 -3.81
C HIS A 157 5.17 15.54 -5.25
N VAL A 158 5.36 16.67 -5.93
CA VAL A 158 5.02 16.82 -7.36
C VAL A 158 5.54 15.65 -8.21
N GLY A 159 4.66 15.08 -9.03
CA GLY A 159 4.98 13.96 -9.93
C GLY A 159 4.93 12.58 -9.28
N PHE A 160 4.52 12.48 -8.01
CA PHE A 160 4.17 11.24 -7.35
C PHE A 160 2.66 11.18 -7.07
N ASN A 161 2.13 9.95 -6.98
CA ASN A 161 0.73 9.76 -6.63
C ASN A 161 0.55 9.79 -5.10
N GLY A 162 -0.42 10.58 -4.64
CA GLY A 162 -0.86 10.65 -3.26
C GLY A 162 -2.19 9.92 -3.07
N TYR A 163 -2.51 9.65 -1.81
CA TYR A 163 -3.80 9.10 -1.41
C TYR A 163 -4.44 10.02 -0.37
N PRO A 164 -5.77 10.15 -0.38
CA PRO A 164 -6.47 10.91 0.66
C PRO A 164 -6.26 10.26 2.03
N VAL A 165 -6.24 11.09 3.08
CA VAL A 165 -6.11 10.64 4.46
C VAL A 165 -7.44 10.77 5.21
N VAL A 166 -7.76 9.76 6.01
CA VAL A 166 -8.87 9.80 6.98
C VAL A 166 -8.32 9.69 8.40
N GLN A 167 -9.02 10.31 9.35
CA GLN A 167 -8.62 10.24 10.75
C GLN A 167 -8.77 8.80 11.26
N GLY A 168 -7.68 8.26 11.79
CA GLY A 168 -7.65 6.91 12.36
C GLY A 168 -8.35 6.83 13.71
N SER A 169 -8.90 5.66 14.02
CA SER A 169 -9.59 5.41 15.29
C SER A 169 -8.66 5.22 16.50
N MET A 170 -7.32 5.18 16.31
CA MET A 170 -6.37 4.85 17.38
C MET A 170 -5.97 6.07 18.22
N SER A 171 -5.96 7.27 17.65
CA SER A 171 -5.59 8.52 18.32
C SER A 171 -6.09 9.73 17.52
N GLU A 172 -6.27 10.88 18.17
CA GLU A 172 -6.62 12.14 17.51
C GLU A 172 -5.62 12.55 16.43
N SER A 173 -4.34 12.14 16.58
CA SER A 173 -3.26 12.40 15.61
C SER A 173 -2.93 11.20 14.72
N SER A 174 -3.74 10.14 14.76
CA SER A 174 -3.57 9.01 13.86
C SER A 174 -4.30 9.27 12.54
N TYR A 175 -3.64 8.94 11.43
CA TYR A 175 -4.20 9.04 10.08
C TYR A 175 -4.05 7.69 9.39
N LEU A 176 -4.95 7.42 8.46
CA LEU A 176 -4.97 6.24 7.61
C LEU A 176 -5.14 6.70 6.16
N LEU A 177 -4.45 6.06 5.22
CA LEU A 177 -4.70 6.27 3.79
C LEU A 177 -6.05 5.65 3.42
N TYR A 178 -6.91 6.43 2.79
CA TYR A 178 -8.21 5.97 2.32
C TYR A 178 -8.08 5.43 0.90
N VAL A 179 -8.34 4.13 0.76
CA VAL A 179 -8.30 3.40 -0.50
C VAL A 179 -9.52 2.50 -0.56
N ASP A 180 -10.45 2.85 -1.45
CA ASP A 180 -11.74 2.18 -1.61
C ASP A 180 -11.78 1.20 -2.79
N THR A 181 -10.78 1.27 -3.67
CA THR A 181 -10.64 0.40 -4.84
C THR A 181 -9.38 -0.47 -4.76
N PRO A 182 -9.44 -1.75 -5.21
CA PRO A 182 -8.27 -2.60 -5.26
C PRO A 182 -7.30 -2.15 -6.36
N LEU A 183 -6.00 -2.15 -6.06
CA LEU A 183 -4.93 -1.73 -6.99
C LEU A 183 -5.06 -0.27 -7.43
N ASP A 184 -5.58 0.58 -6.55
CA ASP A 184 -5.58 2.02 -6.78
C ASP A 184 -4.13 2.54 -6.84
N SER A 185 -3.83 3.29 -7.90
CA SER A 185 -2.55 3.96 -8.07
C SER A 185 -2.48 5.32 -7.38
N GLY A 186 -3.58 5.81 -6.82
CA GLY A 186 -3.70 7.13 -6.22
C GLY A 186 -3.77 8.24 -7.28
N THR A 187 -3.80 9.48 -6.80
CA THR A 187 -3.91 10.70 -7.63
C THR A 187 -2.57 11.41 -7.75
N GLU A 188 -2.14 11.69 -8.98
CA GLU A 188 -0.92 12.46 -9.25
C GLU A 188 -0.99 13.83 -8.55
N GLN A 189 0.06 14.18 -7.82
CA GLN A 189 0.13 15.45 -7.12
C GLN A 189 0.61 16.58 -8.04
N THR A 190 -0.11 17.70 -7.98
CA THR A 190 0.30 18.98 -8.55
C THR A 190 0.97 19.86 -7.48
N GLU A 191 1.70 20.88 -7.91
CA GLU A 191 2.36 21.85 -7.02
C GLU A 191 1.36 22.56 -6.08
N GLU A 192 0.16 22.87 -6.59
CA GLU A 192 -0.91 23.48 -5.79
C GLU A 192 -1.43 22.54 -4.68
N MET A 193 -1.55 21.24 -4.99
CA MET A 193 -2.00 20.23 -4.03
C MET A 193 -0.94 19.97 -2.94
N GLU A 194 0.34 19.95 -3.31
CA GLU A 194 1.45 19.81 -2.35
C GLU A 194 1.44 20.98 -1.35
N HIS A 195 1.38 22.21 -1.84
CA HIS A 195 1.33 23.39 -0.96
C HIS A 195 0.09 23.45 -0.07
N ALA A 196 -1.08 23.10 -0.60
CA ALA A 196 -2.31 23.03 0.20
C ALA A 196 -2.21 21.95 1.29
N CYS A 197 -1.62 20.80 0.97
CA CYS A 197 -1.40 19.73 1.92
C CYS A 197 -0.37 20.14 3.01
N GLU A 198 0.72 20.79 2.64
CA GLU A 198 1.72 21.28 3.60
C GLU A 198 1.11 22.32 4.55
N ALA A 199 0.27 23.23 4.02
CA ALA A 199 -0.47 24.20 4.83
C ALA A 199 -1.37 23.50 5.86
N TYR A 200 -2.08 22.43 5.46
CA TYR A 200 -2.88 21.62 6.40
C TYR A 200 -2.05 21.05 7.56
N PHE A 201 -0.84 20.55 7.29
CA PHE A 201 0.02 19.98 8.36
C PHE A 201 0.61 21.04 9.29
N VAL A 202 0.74 22.30 8.85
CA VAL A 202 1.22 23.42 9.67
C VAL A 202 0.09 24.08 10.45
N GLU A 203 -1.00 24.41 9.77
CA GLU A 203 -2.08 25.26 10.30
C GLU A 203 -3.21 24.44 10.93
N ARG A 204 -3.27 23.11 10.67
CA ARG A 204 -4.37 22.21 11.06
C ARG A 204 -5.74 22.64 10.50
N GLU A 205 -5.74 23.51 9.50
CA GLU A 205 -6.93 24.05 8.86
C GLU A 205 -7.17 23.28 7.55
N PHE A 206 -8.33 22.63 7.45
CA PHE A 206 -8.73 21.86 6.27
C PHE A 206 -9.56 22.77 5.36
N ASP A 207 -8.94 23.30 4.30
CA ASP A 207 -9.72 23.72 3.15
C ASP A 207 -9.99 22.48 2.29
N ARG A 208 -11.27 22.12 2.14
CA ARG A 208 -11.67 21.08 1.21
C ARG A 208 -11.16 21.51 -0.17
N PHE A 209 -10.28 20.71 -0.78
CA PHE A 209 -9.99 20.86 -2.19
C PHE A 209 -11.31 20.57 -2.92
N VAL A 210 -12.04 21.62 -3.28
CA VAL A 210 -13.15 21.50 -4.19
C VAL A 210 -12.48 21.19 -5.51
N VAL A 211 -12.39 19.91 -5.85
CA VAL A 211 -12.30 19.51 -7.26
C VAL A 211 -13.65 19.91 -7.83
N ALA A 212 -13.79 21.21 -8.12
CA ALA A 212 -14.91 21.70 -8.85
C ALA A 212 -14.80 21.00 -10.19
N PRO A 213 -15.78 20.18 -10.59
CA PRO A 213 -15.81 19.76 -11.97
C PRO A 213 -15.80 21.04 -12.83
N ASP A 214 -15.01 21.05 -13.90
CA ASP A 214 -14.89 22.22 -14.80
C ASP A 214 -16.26 22.70 -15.35
N ALA A 215 -17.30 21.87 -15.20
CA ALA A 215 -18.70 22.13 -15.46
C ALA A 215 -19.58 21.70 -14.27
N GLU A 216 -20.66 22.43 -13.99
CA GLU A 216 -21.68 22.02 -13.01
C GLU A 216 -22.18 20.59 -13.34
N ILE A 217 -22.38 19.73 -12.33
CA ILE A 217 -22.80 18.33 -12.53
C ILE A 217 -24.08 18.23 -13.37
N THR A 218 -24.97 19.20 -13.23
CA THR A 218 -26.17 19.41 -14.06
C THR A 218 -25.86 19.57 -15.56
N ALA A 219 -24.81 20.33 -15.91
CA ALA A 219 -24.40 20.49 -17.31
C ALA A 219 -23.83 19.19 -17.91
N VAL A 220 -23.17 18.36 -17.07
CA VAL A 220 -22.67 17.04 -17.47
C VAL A 220 -23.83 16.06 -17.69
N ILE A 221 -24.87 16.10 -16.84
CA ILE A 221 -26.09 15.30 -17.02
C ILE A 221 -26.78 15.69 -18.34
N ASP A 222 -26.99 16.98 -18.59
CA ASP A 222 -27.61 17.48 -19.82
C ASP A 222 -26.84 17.04 -21.08
N GLU A 223 -25.50 17.09 -21.06
CA GLU A 223 -24.66 16.64 -22.17
C GLU A 223 -24.81 15.13 -22.40
N LEU A 224 -24.77 14.31 -21.34
CA LEU A 224 -24.93 12.86 -21.45
C LEU A 224 -26.35 12.46 -21.91
N GLU A 225 -27.40 13.17 -21.49
CA GLU A 225 -28.76 12.97 -21.99
C GLU A 225 -28.87 13.30 -23.48
N THR A 226 -28.23 14.37 -23.94
CA THR A 226 -28.18 14.67 -25.37
C THR A 226 -27.41 13.61 -26.16
N GLU A 227 -26.27 13.12 -25.64
CA GLU A 227 -25.51 12.02 -26.25
C GLU A 227 -26.37 10.75 -26.35
N LYS A 228 -27.07 10.37 -25.28
CA LYS A 228 -28.01 9.25 -25.28
C LYS A 228 -29.09 9.41 -26.36
N ALA A 229 -29.72 10.58 -26.44
CA ALA A 229 -30.76 10.84 -27.44
C ALA A 229 -30.23 10.73 -28.89
N THR A 230 -28.97 11.16 -29.13
CA THR A 230 -28.35 10.96 -30.45
C THR A 230 -28.10 9.49 -30.77
N LEU A 231 -27.65 8.70 -29.79
CA LEU A 231 -27.40 7.27 -29.96
C LEU A 231 -28.70 6.49 -30.17
N GLU A 232 -29.78 6.81 -29.46
CA GLU A 232 -31.10 6.20 -29.67
C GLU A 232 -31.66 6.51 -31.07
N SER A 233 -31.46 7.74 -31.57
CA SER A 233 -31.84 8.10 -32.94
C SER A 233 -31.01 7.36 -34.00
N GLY A 234 -29.73 7.12 -33.70
CA GLY A 234 -28.83 6.32 -34.52
C GLY A 234 -29.23 4.85 -34.54
N LEU A 235 -29.62 4.29 -33.39
CA LEU A 235 -30.10 2.92 -33.27
C LEU A 235 -31.35 2.68 -34.12
N ALA A 236 -32.27 3.65 -34.16
CA ALA A 236 -33.50 3.57 -34.96
C ALA A 236 -33.25 3.48 -36.47
N THR A 237 -32.05 3.85 -36.93
CA THR A 237 -31.66 3.86 -38.36
C THR A 237 -30.51 2.91 -38.69
N ALA A 238 -30.01 2.14 -37.72
CA ALA A 238 -28.83 1.30 -37.86
C ALA A 238 -29.12 -0.11 -38.44
N GLU A 239 -28.15 -0.65 -39.17
CA GLU A 239 -28.14 -2.05 -39.62
C GLU A 239 -27.78 -3.00 -38.45
N ALA A 240 -28.19 -4.27 -38.53
CA ALA A 240 -28.15 -5.22 -37.41
C ALA A 240 -26.75 -5.43 -36.78
N GLU A 241 -25.67 -5.22 -37.53
CA GLU A 241 -24.29 -5.37 -37.03
C GLU A 241 -23.83 -4.13 -36.24
N ALA A 242 -24.29 -2.93 -36.60
CA ALA A 242 -24.01 -1.69 -35.90
C ALA A 242 -24.96 -1.44 -34.71
N ALA A 243 -26.16 -2.02 -34.75
CA ALA A 243 -27.16 -1.89 -33.68
C ALA A 243 -26.63 -2.40 -32.32
N ALA A 244 -25.92 -3.53 -32.31
CA ALA A 244 -25.35 -4.09 -31.09
C ALA A 244 -24.25 -3.20 -30.45
N GLU A 245 -23.46 -2.51 -31.28
CA GLU A 245 -22.46 -1.56 -30.79
C GLU A 245 -23.12 -0.30 -30.21
N ILE A 246 -24.19 0.17 -30.83
CA ILE A 246 -24.94 1.35 -30.39
C ILE A 246 -25.69 1.05 -29.07
N GLU A 247 -26.31 -0.13 -28.93
CA GLU A 247 -26.95 -0.57 -27.68
C GLU A 247 -25.96 -0.58 -26.50
N HIS A 248 -24.75 -1.10 -26.71
CA HIS A 248 -23.70 -1.09 -25.67
C HIS A 248 -23.25 0.33 -25.30
N LYS A 249 -23.20 1.26 -26.27
CA LYS A 249 -22.89 2.67 -25.99
C LYS A 249 -24.00 3.35 -25.20
N ILE A 250 -25.26 3.04 -25.47
CA ILE A 250 -26.42 3.55 -24.71
C ILE A 250 -26.35 3.07 -23.26
N GLU A 251 -26.10 1.78 -23.02
CA GLU A 251 -25.98 1.22 -21.67
C GLU A 251 -24.84 1.88 -20.87
N PHE A 252 -23.71 2.15 -21.54
CA PHE A 252 -22.59 2.86 -20.91
C PHE A 252 -22.93 4.31 -20.57
N VAL A 253 -23.65 5.03 -21.44
CA VAL A 253 -24.09 6.40 -21.16
C VAL A 253 -25.13 6.44 -20.03
N GLU A 254 -26.05 5.47 -19.97
CA GLU A 254 -27.02 5.34 -18.86
C GLU A 254 -26.33 5.13 -17.51
N MET A 255 -25.29 4.29 -17.47
CA MET A 255 -24.49 4.10 -16.26
C MET A 255 -23.82 5.40 -15.80
N ARG A 256 -23.31 6.20 -16.75
CA ARG A 256 -22.68 7.49 -16.44
C ARG A 256 -23.68 8.51 -15.92
N ILE A 257 -24.88 8.59 -16.50
CA ILE A 257 -25.97 9.45 -16.00
C ILE A 257 -26.32 9.07 -14.56
N ALA A 258 -26.55 7.78 -14.29
CA ALA A 258 -26.88 7.30 -12.95
C ALA A 258 -25.79 7.62 -11.90
N SER A 259 -24.52 7.55 -12.30
CA SER A 259 -23.41 7.94 -11.42
C SER A 259 -23.35 9.44 -11.14
N ALA A 260 -23.68 10.28 -12.14
CA ALA A 260 -23.70 11.74 -12.00
C ALA A 260 -24.86 12.21 -11.11
N GLU A 261 -26.06 11.63 -11.26
CA GLU A 261 -27.21 11.89 -10.38
C GLU A 261 -26.93 11.52 -8.91
N GLN A 262 -26.19 10.43 -8.68
CA GLN A 262 -25.76 10.05 -7.33
C GLN A 262 -24.84 11.09 -6.69
N LEU A 263 -23.95 11.70 -7.49
CA LEU A 263 -23.04 12.74 -7.02
C LEU A 263 -23.79 14.06 -6.72
N GLU A 264 -24.74 14.45 -7.57
CA GLU A 264 -25.62 15.61 -7.32
C GLU A 264 -26.42 15.44 -6.01
N GLY A 265 -26.94 14.23 -5.77
CA GLY A 265 -27.64 13.90 -4.53
C GLY A 265 -26.76 13.99 -3.27
N LEU A 266 -25.46 13.74 -3.39
CA LEU A 266 -24.50 13.91 -2.29
C LEU A 266 -24.20 15.39 -2.03
N GLU A 267 -24.13 16.23 -3.07
CA GLU A 267 -23.89 17.67 -2.95
C GLU A 267 -25.00 18.36 -2.14
N ALA A 268 -26.25 17.98 -2.39
CA ALA A 268 -27.39 18.45 -1.59
C ALA A 268 -27.29 18.04 -0.10
N GLN A 269 -26.78 16.85 0.18
CA GLN A 269 -26.56 16.39 1.56
C GLN A 269 -25.42 17.13 2.25
N ILE A 270 -24.36 17.48 1.50
CA ILE A 270 -23.24 18.27 2.01
C ILE A 270 -23.73 19.67 2.41
N HIS A 271 -24.56 20.31 1.58
CA HIS A 271 -25.11 21.63 1.88
C HIS A 271 -26.05 21.62 3.10
N ASP A 272 -26.83 20.55 3.28
CA ASP A 272 -27.67 20.36 4.49
C ASP A 272 -26.81 20.19 5.75
N VAL A 273 -25.74 19.40 5.66
CA VAL A 273 -24.80 19.20 6.77
C VAL A 273 -24.04 20.48 7.11
N GLU A 274 -23.62 21.27 6.11
CA GLU A 274 -22.97 22.56 6.31
C GLU A 274 -23.90 23.56 7.00
N ALA A 275 -25.18 23.61 6.61
CA ALA A 275 -26.19 24.42 7.28
C ALA A 275 -26.44 23.96 8.74
N GLN A 276 -26.43 22.65 9.00
CA GLN A 276 -26.53 22.08 10.35
C GLN A 276 -25.30 22.41 11.20
N VAL A 277 -24.10 22.43 10.61
CA VAL A 277 -22.85 22.80 11.29
C VAL A 277 -22.83 24.30 11.62
N GLU A 278 -23.29 25.17 10.73
CA GLU A 278 -23.41 26.61 11.01
C GLU A 278 -24.43 26.91 12.10
N THR A 279 -25.58 26.25 12.08
CA THR A 279 -26.59 26.39 13.15
C THR A 279 -26.08 25.84 14.49
N ALA A 280 -25.33 24.73 14.49
CA ALA A 280 -24.69 24.21 15.68
C ALA A 280 -23.58 25.14 16.23
N ARG A 281 -22.78 25.77 15.35
CA ARG A 281 -21.80 26.79 15.74
C ARG A 281 -22.46 28.02 16.36
N ALA A 282 -23.58 28.48 15.79
CA ALA A 282 -24.34 29.61 16.33
C ALA A 282 -25.02 29.32 17.68
N ALA A 283 -25.32 28.05 17.98
CA ALA A 283 -25.92 27.62 19.25
C ALA A 283 -24.90 27.41 20.39
N CYS A 284 -23.61 27.26 20.06
CA CYS A 284 -22.53 27.01 21.02
C CYS A 284 -21.65 28.25 21.32
N GLY A 285 -21.97 29.42 20.74
CA GLY A 285 -21.37 30.72 21.09
C GLY A 285 -22.24 31.52 22.04
#